data_AF-A0A0S8AF55-F1
#
_entry.id   AF-A0A0S8AF55-F1
#
_cell.length_a   1.000
_cell.length_b   1.000
_cell.length_c   1.000
_cell.angle_alpha   90.00
_cell.angle_beta   90.00
_cell.angle_gamma   90.00
#
_symmetry.space_group_name_H-M   'P 1'
#
loop_
_entity.id
_entity.type
_entity.pdbx_description
1 polymer ?
#
loop_
_entity_poly.entity_id
_entity_poly.type
_entity_poly.pdbx_seq_one_letter_code
_entity_poly.pdbx_strand_id
1 'polypeptide(L)'
;MLMDTGAPGMYISTNLAKELGIIGDEDSELKVMIGGIGGKTPAIFTIIDSISVGGIENRFIPTYVSETLFQNFEGLIGMDFMANYSVSIDTRNRVVVFEERPQSADMPGGRDEAWWRTTFHNFKSIRAEWENYRADLAQYSITTDKERELRLLVDRQSQRARELYNQLSVYASEHSVPLEWR
;
A
#
# COMPACT_ATOMS: atom_id res chain seq x y z
N MET A 1 6.03 0.50 -16.07
CA MET A 1 5.46 -0.48 -15.12
C MET A 1 5.80 -1.89 -15.58
N LEU A 2 6.18 -2.75 -14.65
CA LEU A 2 6.28 -4.20 -14.84
C LEU A 2 5.01 -4.88 -14.29
N MET A 3 4.60 -5.99 -14.88
CA MET A 3 3.55 -6.84 -14.33
C MET A 3 4.20 -8.00 -13.61
N ASP A 4 3.90 -8.18 -12.33
CA ASP A 4 4.56 -9.18 -11.49
C ASP A 4 3.53 -9.99 -10.71
N THR A 5 3.28 -11.22 -11.15
CA THR A 5 2.36 -12.14 -10.47
C THR A 5 2.92 -12.70 -9.16
N GLY A 6 4.23 -12.54 -8.92
CA GLY A 6 4.88 -12.87 -7.65
C GLY A 6 4.81 -11.76 -6.61
N ALA A 7 4.38 -10.55 -7.01
CA ALA A 7 4.26 -9.43 -6.09
C ALA A 7 2.86 -9.38 -5.46
N PRO A 8 2.75 -9.33 -4.12
CA PRO A 8 1.46 -9.29 -3.43
C PRO A 8 0.74 -7.94 -3.57
N GLY A 9 1.46 -6.88 -3.92
CA GLY A 9 0.93 -5.52 -3.94
C GLY A 9 1.63 -4.62 -4.96
N MET A 10 1.12 -3.40 -5.11
CA MET A 10 1.71 -2.38 -5.96
C MET A 10 2.96 -1.75 -5.35
N TYR A 11 3.90 -1.43 -6.24
CA TYR A 11 5.07 -0.64 -5.90
C TYR A 11 5.43 0.34 -7.02
N ILE A 12 5.87 1.55 -6.66
CA ILE A 12 6.35 2.57 -7.60
C ILE A 12 7.64 3.22 -7.09
N SER A 13 8.42 3.80 -8.00
CA SER A 13 9.63 4.54 -7.66
C SER A 13 9.31 5.85 -6.94
N THR A 14 10.24 6.35 -6.13
CA THR A 14 10.19 7.69 -5.56
C THR A 14 10.01 8.76 -6.64
N ASN A 15 10.69 8.63 -7.79
CA ASN A 15 10.62 9.59 -8.88
C ASN A 15 9.22 9.66 -9.48
N LEU A 16 8.63 8.51 -9.81
CA LEU A 16 7.27 8.43 -10.36
C LEU A 16 6.25 8.94 -9.34
N ALA A 17 6.40 8.59 -8.06
CA ALA A 17 5.50 9.07 -7.02
C ALA A 17 5.54 10.61 -6.86
N LYS A 18 6.72 11.22 -6.98
CA LYS A 18 6.90 12.68 -6.96
C LYS A 18 6.32 13.33 -8.21
N GLU A 19 6.57 12.76 -9.40
CA GLU A 19 6.01 13.26 -10.67
C GLU A 19 4.48 13.25 -10.67
N LEU A 20 3.89 12.21 -10.09
CA LEU A 20 2.43 12.06 -9.96
C LEU A 20 1.84 12.85 -8.78
N GLY A 21 2.66 13.53 -7.96
CA GLY A 21 2.21 14.26 -6.78
C GLY A 21 1.61 13.37 -5.69
N ILE A 22 1.94 12.07 -5.68
CA ILE A 22 1.47 11.09 -4.68
C ILE A 22 2.20 11.29 -3.35
N ILE A 23 3.48 11.66 -3.43
CA ILE A 23 4.31 12.01 -2.28
C ILE A 23 4.84 13.44 -2.45
N GLY A 24 5.09 14.10 -1.33
CA GLY A 24 5.52 15.49 -1.24
C GLY A 24 6.76 15.62 -0.36
N ASP A 25 6.59 16.28 0.79
CA ASP A 25 7.65 16.41 1.79
C ASP A 25 7.78 15.15 2.66
N GLU A 26 9.01 14.64 2.77
CA GLU A 26 9.40 13.35 3.37
C GLU A 26 8.96 13.12 4.82
N ASP A 27 8.56 14.17 5.52
CA ASP A 27 8.20 14.14 6.95
C ASP A 27 6.73 13.85 7.23
N SER A 28 5.88 13.93 6.20
CA SER A 28 4.43 13.69 6.27
C SER A 28 4.02 12.29 5.82
N GLU A 29 4.90 11.62 5.09
CA GLU A 29 4.66 10.30 4.53
C GLU A 29 4.87 9.18 5.55
N LEU A 30 4.07 8.11 5.46
CA LEU A 30 4.21 6.99 6.38
C LEU A 30 5.41 6.12 5.98
N LYS A 31 6.44 6.13 6.79
CA LYS A 31 7.64 5.31 6.63
C LYS A 31 7.37 3.89 7.12
N VAL A 32 7.81 2.91 6.36
CA VAL A 32 7.71 1.48 6.68
C VAL A 32 8.98 0.75 6.25
N MET A 33 9.16 -0.47 6.73
CA MET A 33 10.19 -1.39 6.22
C MET A 33 9.51 -2.50 5.43
N ILE A 34 9.81 -2.63 4.14
CA ILE A 34 9.33 -3.74 3.31
C ILE A 34 10.41 -4.82 3.20
N GLY A 35 10.00 -6.09 3.14
CA GLY A 35 10.90 -7.23 3.05
C GLY A 35 10.71 -8.02 1.75
N GLY A 36 11.81 -8.54 1.21
CA GLY A 36 11.81 -9.46 0.07
C GLY A 36 13.05 -10.36 0.07
N ILE A 37 13.29 -11.07 -1.04
CA ILE A 37 14.44 -11.98 -1.18
C ILE A 37 15.79 -11.24 -0.98
N GLY A 38 15.84 -9.95 -1.30
CA GLY A 38 17.02 -9.09 -1.12
C GLY A 38 17.20 -8.49 0.27
N GLY A 39 16.35 -8.81 1.25
CA GLY A 39 16.38 -8.23 2.60
C GLY A 39 15.28 -7.20 2.85
N LYS A 40 15.50 -6.31 3.83
CA LYS A 40 14.56 -5.25 4.18
C LYS A 40 15.04 -3.90 3.64
N THR A 41 14.13 -3.13 3.04
CA THR A 41 14.41 -1.76 2.58
C THR A 41 13.39 -0.77 3.16
N PRO A 42 13.81 0.46 3.50
CA PRO A 42 12.88 1.54 3.80
C PRO A 42 11.97 1.83 2.60
N ALA A 43 10.71 2.14 2.88
CA ALA A 43 9.73 2.56 1.90
C ALA A 43 8.74 3.54 2.53
N ILE A 44 7.96 4.20 1.69
CA ILE A 44 6.76 4.94 2.05
C ILE A 44 5.56 4.05 1.76
N PHE A 45 4.61 3.99 2.68
CA PHE A 45 3.32 3.36 2.47
C PHE A 45 2.24 4.41 2.27
N THR A 46 1.48 4.27 1.19
CA THR A 46 0.39 5.19 0.84
C THR A 46 -0.76 4.46 0.18
N ILE A 47 -1.85 5.18 -0.10
CA ILE A 47 -2.97 4.70 -0.89
C ILE A 47 -3.03 5.56 -2.15
N ILE A 48 -3.08 4.91 -3.31
CA ILE A 48 -3.42 5.56 -4.58
C ILE A 48 -4.93 5.41 -4.77
N ASP A 49 -5.63 6.53 -5.01
CA ASP A 49 -7.10 6.55 -5.09
C ASP A 49 -7.63 5.73 -6.26
N SER A 50 -7.00 5.84 -7.43
CA SER A 50 -7.41 5.14 -8.64
C SER A 50 -6.23 4.89 -9.57
N ILE A 51 -6.27 3.76 -10.28
CA ILE A 51 -5.32 3.39 -11.32
C ILE A 51 -6.09 2.93 -12.54
N SER A 52 -5.72 3.42 -13.71
CA SER A 52 -6.29 2.99 -14.97
C SER A 52 -5.26 2.36 -15.91
N VAL A 53 -5.59 1.20 -16.46
CA VAL A 53 -4.77 0.48 -17.43
C VAL A 53 -5.68 -0.08 -18.52
N GLY A 54 -5.48 0.33 -19.78
CA GLY A 54 -6.20 -0.28 -20.91
C GLY A 54 -7.72 -0.18 -20.84
N GLY A 55 -8.26 0.88 -20.23
CA GLY A 55 -9.71 1.10 -20.06
C GLY A 55 -10.30 0.49 -18.78
N ILE A 56 -9.49 -0.23 -18.02
CA ILE A 56 -9.86 -0.79 -16.72
C ILE A 56 -9.49 0.23 -15.63
N GLU A 57 -10.34 0.39 -14.62
CA GLU A 57 -10.07 1.22 -13.44
C GLU A 57 -10.15 0.36 -12.17
N ASN A 58 -9.18 0.52 -11.28
CA ASN A 58 -9.21 -0.03 -9.93
C ASN A 58 -9.02 1.10 -8.92
N ARG A 59 -9.66 1.01 -7.76
CA ARG A 59 -9.68 2.06 -6.73
C ARG A 59 -9.12 1.55 -5.42
N PHE A 60 -8.66 2.46 -4.57
CA PHE A 60 -8.08 2.17 -3.27
C PHE A 60 -6.93 1.15 -3.38
N ILE A 61 -5.77 1.63 -3.80
CA ILE A 61 -4.61 0.78 -4.08
C ILE A 61 -3.51 1.05 -3.04
N PRO A 62 -3.39 0.22 -1.99
CA PRO A 62 -2.25 0.26 -1.08
C PRO A 62 -0.95 0.10 -1.87
N THR A 63 -0.06 1.07 -1.74
CA THR A 63 1.13 1.17 -2.59
C THR A 63 2.36 1.44 -1.74
N TYR A 64 3.43 0.73 -2.06
CA TYR A 64 4.76 1.00 -1.51
C TYR A 64 5.55 1.87 -2.48
N VAL A 65 6.17 2.93 -1.97
CA VAL A 65 7.09 3.77 -2.71
C VAL A 65 8.49 3.58 -2.14
N SER A 66 9.47 3.23 -2.97
CA SER A 66 10.87 3.26 -2.54
C SER A 66 11.79 3.59 -3.70
N GLU A 67 13.07 3.78 -3.37
CA GLU A 67 14.12 3.88 -4.38
C GLU A 67 14.13 2.64 -5.28
N THR A 68 14.22 2.89 -6.59
CA THR A 68 13.96 1.90 -7.64
C THR A 68 14.88 0.69 -7.52
N LEU A 69 14.29 -0.50 -7.34
CA LEU A 69 15.02 -1.78 -7.39
C LEU A 69 15.36 -2.24 -8.81
N PHE A 70 14.73 -1.65 -9.85
CA PHE A 70 14.79 -2.10 -11.24
C PHE A 70 15.19 -0.99 -12.22
N GLN A 71 16.34 -1.13 -12.90
CA GLN A 71 16.87 -0.07 -13.79
C GLN A 71 15.97 0.32 -14.99
N ASN A 72 15.00 -0.54 -15.36
CA ASN A 72 14.20 -0.36 -16.58
C ASN A 72 12.71 -0.08 -16.32
N PHE A 73 12.27 -0.06 -15.07
CA PHE A 73 10.86 0.10 -14.73
C PHE A 73 10.67 1.02 -13.52
N GLU A 74 9.79 2.00 -13.66
CA GLU A 74 9.40 2.94 -12.60
C GLU A 74 8.43 2.36 -11.57
N GLY A 75 8.07 1.09 -11.67
CA GLY A 75 7.12 0.45 -10.75
C GLY A 75 6.64 -0.91 -11.25
N LEU A 76 5.91 -1.60 -10.37
CA LEU A 76 5.33 -2.92 -10.61
C LEU A 76 3.87 -2.97 -10.18
N ILE A 77 3.06 -3.68 -10.98
CA ILE A 77 1.66 -3.98 -10.70
C ILE A 77 1.60 -5.42 -10.22
N GLY A 78 1.14 -5.60 -8.97
CA GLY A 78 1.06 -6.89 -8.31
C GLY A 78 -0.31 -7.56 -8.44
N MET A 79 -0.45 -8.65 -7.69
CA MET A 79 -1.67 -9.45 -7.62
C MET A 79 -2.84 -8.68 -7.00
N ASP A 80 -2.59 -7.64 -6.21
CA ASP A 80 -3.63 -6.74 -5.72
C ASP A 80 -4.43 -6.13 -6.86
N PHE A 81 -3.81 -5.61 -7.92
CA PHE A 81 -4.55 -5.10 -9.08
C PHE A 81 -5.18 -6.24 -9.90
N MET A 82 -4.43 -7.33 -10.09
CA MET A 82 -4.80 -8.42 -11.01
C MET A 82 -5.90 -9.35 -10.48
N ALA A 83 -6.13 -9.44 -9.16
CA ALA A 83 -7.06 -10.40 -8.54
C ALA A 83 -8.49 -10.31 -9.08
N ASN A 84 -8.91 -9.14 -9.56
CA ASN A 84 -10.26 -8.88 -10.06
C ASN A 84 -10.46 -9.37 -11.51
N TYR A 85 -9.39 -9.80 -12.17
CA TYR A 85 -9.38 -10.16 -13.58
C TYR A 85 -8.91 -11.59 -13.79
N SER A 86 -9.44 -12.22 -14.83
CA SER A 86 -8.75 -13.33 -15.46
C SER A 86 -7.67 -12.76 -16.36
N VAL A 87 -6.41 -13.06 -16.05
CA VAL A 87 -5.25 -12.56 -16.78
C VAL A 87 -4.73 -13.66 -17.70
N SER A 88 -4.58 -13.35 -18.99
CA SER A 88 -3.91 -14.23 -19.94
C SER A 88 -2.83 -13.49 -20.73
N ILE A 89 -1.75 -14.19 -21.07
CA ILE A 89 -0.63 -13.63 -21.85
C ILE A 89 -0.65 -14.26 -23.23
N ASP A 90 -1.00 -13.45 -24.24
CA ASP A 90 -0.88 -13.85 -25.64
C ASP A 90 0.53 -13.45 -26.13
N THR A 91 1.44 -14.41 -26.07
CA THR A 91 2.84 -14.20 -26.47
C THR A 91 3.02 -13.98 -27.97
N ARG A 92 2.08 -14.44 -28.80
CA ARG A 92 2.15 -14.24 -30.26
C ARG A 92 1.83 -12.80 -30.61
N ASN A 93 0.77 -12.27 -30.02
CA ASN A 93 0.33 -10.89 -30.23
C ASN A 93 1.04 -9.89 -29.30
N ARG A 94 1.82 -10.38 -28.32
CA ARG A 94 2.54 -9.59 -27.31
C ARG A 94 1.60 -8.70 -26.50
N VAL A 95 0.44 -9.24 -26.14
CA VAL A 95 -0.56 -8.56 -25.33
C VAL A 95 -0.86 -9.33 -24.05
N VAL A 96 -1.19 -8.59 -23.00
CA VAL A 96 -1.82 -9.14 -21.81
C VAL A 96 -3.30 -8.81 -21.91
N VAL A 97 -4.15 -9.84 -21.77
CA VAL A 97 -5.60 -9.70 -21.82
C VAL A 97 -6.14 -9.79 -20.41
N PHE A 98 -6.94 -8.78 -20.06
CA PHE A 98 -7.68 -8.70 -18.80
C PHE A 98 -9.16 -8.90 -19.11
N GLU A 99 -9.73 -9.95 -18.54
CA GLU A 99 -11.17 -10.17 -18.59
C GLU A 99 -11.73 -9.92 -17.19
N GLU A 100 -12.62 -8.94 -17.07
CA GLU A 100 -13.34 -8.69 -15.83
C GLU A 100 -14.07 -9.96 -15.39
N ARG A 101 -13.82 -10.35 -14.15
CA ARG A 101 -14.64 -11.40 -13.54
C ARG A 101 -16.01 -10.80 -13.21
N PRO A 102 -17.11 -11.55 -13.42
CA PRO A 102 -18.43 -11.10 -13.01
C PRO A 102 -18.39 -10.64 -11.56
N GLN A 103 -18.90 -9.44 -11.29
CA GLN A 103 -18.98 -8.91 -9.94
C GLN A 103 -19.88 -9.85 -9.12
N SER A 104 -19.28 -10.70 -8.30
CA SER A 104 -20.03 -11.57 -7.40
C SER A 104 -20.47 -10.74 -6.19
N ALA A 105 -21.65 -11.03 -5.65
CA ALA A 105 -22.07 -10.51 -4.34
C ALA A 105 -21.05 -10.83 -3.22
N ASP A 106 -20.19 -11.84 -3.46
CA ASP A 106 -19.13 -12.28 -2.54
C ASP A 106 -17.82 -11.47 -2.69
N MET A 107 -17.79 -10.38 -3.47
CA MET A 107 -16.61 -9.53 -3.65
C MET A 107 -16.91 -8.04 -3.42
N PRO A 108 -17.21 -7.61 -2.18
CA PRO A 108 -17.42 -6.21 -1.83
C PRO A 108 -16.20 -5.36 -2.21
N GLY A 109 -16.44 -4.23 -2.88
CA GLY A 109 -15.37 -3.37 -3.42
C GLY A 109 -14.56 -4.02 -4.53
N GLY A 110 -15.07 -5.10 -5.13
CA GLY A 110 -14.36 -5.88 -6.15
C GLY A 110 -13.22 -6.71 -5.59
N ARG A 111 -13.16 -6.96 -4.26
CA ARG A 111 -12.09 -7.70 -3.60
C ARG A 111 -12.66 -8.91 -2.85
N ASP A 112 -11.90 -10.00 -2.82
CA ASP A 112 -12.27 -11.19 -2.07
C ASP A 112 -11.93 -11.08 -0.56
N GLU A 113 -12.43 -12.05 0.22
CA GLU A 113 -12.18 -12.13 1.66
C GLU A 113 -10.68 -12.16 1.99
N ALA A 114 -9.89 -12.89 1.20
CA ALA A 114 -8.46 -13.06 1.43
C ALA A 114 -7.72 -11.72 1.31
N TRP A 115 -8.05 -10.93 0.29
CA TRP A 115 -7.50 -9.58 0.11
C TRP A 115 -7.88 -8.66 1.26
N TRP A 116 -9.17 -8.62 1.66
CA TRP A 116 -9.62 -7.77 2.76
C TRP A 116 -8.91 -8.10 4.06
N ARG A 117 -8.88 -9.39 4.45
CA ARG A 117 -8.22 -9.84 5.68
C ARG A 117 -6.74 -9.51 5.68
N THR A 118 -6.05 -9.76 4.57
CA THR A 118 -4.61 -9.48 4.44
C THR A 118 -4.35 -7.97 4.51
N THR A 119 -5.16 -7.18 3.84
CA THR A 119 -5.03 -5.71 3.81
C THR A 119 -5.26 -5.12 5.20
N PHE A 120 -6.35 -5.49 5.87
CA PHE A 120 -6.60 -5.07 7.24
C PHE A 120 -5.51 -5.51 8.21
N HIS A 121 -5.02 -6.76 8.09
CA HIS A 121 -3.90 -7.24 8.89
C HIS A 121 -2.65 -6.37 8.70
N ASN A 122 -2.28 -6.06 7.46
CA ASN A 122 -1.11 -5.24 7.14
C ASN A 122 -1.24 -3.82 7.73
N PHE A 123 -2.38 -3.16 7.54
CA PHE A 123 -2.61 -1.83 8.09
C PHE A 123 -2.61 -1.84 9.63
N LYS A 124 -3.19 -2.88 10.27
CA LYS A 124 -3.13 -3.05 11.74
C LYS A 124 -1.69 -3.26 12.21
N SER A 125 -0.89 -4.05 11.50
CA SER A 125 0.52 -4.29 11.84
C SER A 125 1.32 -3.00 11.79
N ILE A 126 1.24 -2.26 10.68
CA ILE A 126 1.96 -0.98 10.52
C ILE A 126 1.54 0.02 11.60
N ARG A 127 0.23 0.13 11.89
CA ARG A 127 -0.27 1.00 12.95
C ARG A 127 0.28 0.59 14.32
N ALA A 128 0.23 -0.71 14.65
CA ALA A 128 0.72 -1.22 15.91
C ALA A 128 2.23 -1.01 16.09
N GLU A 129 3.03 -1.16 15.03
CA GLU A 129 4.47 -0.89 15.07
C GLU A 129 4.77 0.55 15.51
N TRP A 130 4.13 1.54 14.89
CA TRP A 130 4.30 2.94 15.26
C TRP A 130 3.71 3.28 16.64
N GLU A 131 2.54 2.74 16.99
CA GLU A 131 1.92 2.94 18.30
C GLU A 131 2.77 2.38 19.44
N ASN A 132 3.37 1.20 19.24
CA ASN A 132 4.29 0.59 20.21
C ASN A 132 5.56 1.43 20.35
N TYR A 133 6.17 1.85 19.23
CA TYR A 133 7.39 2.67 19.29
C TYR A 133 7.13 4.01 20.00
N ARG A 134 5.97 4.62 19.74
CA ARG A 134 5.51 5.83 20.45
C ARG A 134 5.37 5.60 21.95
N ALA A 135 4.75 4.48 22.36
CA ALA A 135 4.57 4.13 23.76
C ALA A 135 5.92 3.88 24.46
N ASP A 136 6.87 3.22 23.80
CA ASP A 136 8.21 2.98 24.32
C ASP A 136 8.97 4.29 24.52
N LEU A 137 8.95 5.19 23.52
CA LEU A 137 9.58 6.50 23.64
C LEU A 137 8.96 7.33 24.77
N ALA A 138 7.65 7.22 25.01
CA ALA A 138 6.98 7.95 26.09
C ALA A 138 7.54 7.64 27.50
N GLN A 139 8.21 6.50 27.69
CA GLN A 139 8.77 6.09 28.97
C GLN A 139 10.07 6.83 29.35
N TYR A 140 10.79 7.37 28.36
CA TYR A 140 12.06 8.07 28.58
C TYR A 140 11.84 9.56 28.81
N SER A 141 12.77 10.24 29.48
CA SER A 141 12.76 11.71 29.57
C SER A 141 13.42 12.32 28.34
N ILE A 142 12.94 13.48 27.88
CA ILE A 142 13.56 14.23 26.77
C ILE A 142 14.71 15.06 27.34
N THR A 143 15.93 14.81 26.89
CA THR A 143 17.14 15.48 27.36
C THR A 143 17.90 16.21 26.26
N THR A 144 17.64 15.87 25.00
CA THR A 144 18.31 16.47 23.82
C THR A 144 17.30 16.91 22.76
N ASP A 145 17.72 17.82 21.89
CA ASP A 145 16.90 18.25 20.74
C ASP A 145 16.61 17.09 19.78
N LYS A 146 17.57 16.19 19.58
CA LYS A 146 17.40 14.98 18.75
C LYS A 146 16.29 14.07 19.28
N GLU A 147 16.19 13.89 20.60
CA GLU A 147 15.09 13.11 21.21
C GLU A 147 13.74 13.80 21.05
N ARG A 148 13.71 15.15 21.05
CA ARG A 148 12.49 15.92 20.78
C ARG A 148 12.05 15.74 19.32
N GLU A 149 12.99 15.86 18.37
CA GLU A 149 12.73 15.64 16.94
C GLU A 149 12.23 14.23 16.66
N LEU A 150 12.86 13.21 17.27
CA LEU A 150 12.44 11.82 17.13
C LEU A 150 11.00 11.60 17.61
N ARG A 151 10.61 12.20 18.74
CA ARG A 151 9.21 12.10 19.23
C ARG A 151 8.23 12.76 18.28
N LEU A 152 8.57 13.96 17.79
CA LEU A 152 7.73 14.65 16.81
C LEU A 152 7.55 13.81 15.55
N LEU A 153 8.61 13.16 15.07
CA LEU A 153 8.54 12.22 13.96
C LEU A 153 7.61 11.04 14.30
N VAL A 154 7.82 10.36 15.42
CA VAL A 154 7.04 9.18 15.81
C VAL A 154 5.56 9.50 16.03
N ASP A 155 5.25 10.66 16.60
CA ASP A 155 3.87 11.15 16.73
C ASP A 155 3.22 11.34 15.36
N ARG A 156 3.91 11.99 14.41
CA ARG A 156 3.43 12.16 13.03
C ARG A 156 3.21 10.83 12.33
N GLN A 157 4.16 9.90 12.43
CA GLN A 157 4.08 8.59 11.80
C GLN A 157 2.93 7.74 12.39
N SER A 158 2.75 7.78 13.71
CA SER A 158 1.63 7.12 14.39
C SER A 158 0.28 7.68 13.95
N GLN A 159 0.19 9.01 13.82
CA GLN A 159 -1.02 9.66 13.32
C GLN A 159 -1.30 9.25 11.87
N ARG A 160 -0.29 9.29 11.00
CA ARG A 160 -0.44 8.93 9.59
C ARG A 160 -0.87 7.47 9.39
N ALA A 161 -0.30 6.54 10.16
CA ALA A 161 -0.72 5.14 10.14
C ALA A 161 -2.21 4.96 10.54
N ARG A 162 -2.67 5.74 11.53
CA ARG A 162 -4.09 5.73 11.93
C ARG A 162 -5.00 6.33 10.85
N GLU A 163 -4.58 7.39 10.20
CA GLU A 163 -5.32 8.00 9.08
C GLU A 163 -5.52 7.00 7.94
N LEU A 164 -4.46 6.33 7.49
CA LEU A 164 -4.54 5.32 6.43
C LEU A 164 -5.43 4.13 6.84
N TYR A 165 -5.33 3.66 8.09
CA TYR A 165 -6.24 2.62 8.61
C TYR A 165 -7.70 3.07 8.62
N ASN A 166 -7.96 4.33 8.97
CA ASN A 166 -9.31 4.89 8.95
C ASN A 166 -9.83 5.00 7.52
N GLN A 167 -9.01 5.38 6.54
CA GLN A 167 -9.38 5.38 5.13
C GLN A 167 -9.81 3.98 4.66
N LEU A 168 -9.03 2.93 5.00
CA LEU A 168 -9.42 1.53 4.74
C LEU A 168 -10.75 1.17 5.39
N SER A 169 -10.95 1.58 6.65
CA SER A 169 -12.18 1.28 7.40
C SER A 169 -13.41 1.98 6.81
N VAL A 170 -13.26 3.21 6.34
CA VAL A 170 -14.31 3.96 5.63
C VAL A 170 -14.61 3.29 4.30
N TYR A 171 -13.59 3.02 3.48
CA TYR A 171 -13.74 2.38 2.18
C TYR A 171 -14.43 1.00 2.29
N ALA A 172 -14.04 0.19 3.29
CA ALA A 172 -14.69 -1.08 3.58
C ALA A 172 -16.17 -0.92 3.98
N SER A 173 -16.50 0.14 4.71
CA SER A 173 -17.88 0.42 5.13
C SER A 173 -18.76 0.86 3.97
N GLU A 174 -18.24 1.71 3.08
CA GLU A 174 -18.91 2.15 1.86
C GLU A 174 -19.25 0.98 0.92
N HIS A 175 -18.40 -0.05 0.93
CA HIS A 175 -18.57 -1.24 0.10
C HIS A 175 -19.24 -2.42 0.83
N SER A 176 -19.81 -2.18 2.02
CA SER A 176 -20.52 -3.21 2.81
C SER A 176 -19.68 -4.47 3.12
N VAL A 177 -18.37 -4.30 3.31
CA VAL A 177 -17.46 -5.40 3.65
C VAL A 177 -17.83 -5.95 5.03
N PRO A 178 -18.01 -7.28 5.18
CA PRO A 178 -18.33 -7.90 6.47
C PRO A 178 -17.31 -7.58 7.56
N LEU A 179 -17.75 -7.39 8.81
CA LEU A 179 -16.86 -7.02 9.92
C LEU A 179 -15.83 -8.11 10.22
N GLU A 180 -16.21 -9.38 10.03
CA GLU A 180 -15.35 -10.53 10.23
C GLU A 180 -14.18 -10.59 9.25
N TRP A 181 -14.24 -9.87 8.12
CA TRP A 181 -13.13 -9.75 7.16
C TRP A 181 -12.14 -8.63 7.54
N ARG A 182 -12.46 -7.80 8.54
CA ARG A 182 -11.72 -6.58 8.89
C ARG A 182 -10.72 -6.74 10.03
#